data_AF-A0A803KW57-F1
#
_entry.id   AF-A0A803KW57-F1
#
_cell.length_a   1.000
_cell.length_b   1.000
_cell.length_c   1.000
_cell.angle_alpha   90.00
_cell.angle_beta   90.00
_cell.angle_gamma   90.00
#
_symmetry.space_group_name_H-M   'P 1'
#
loop_
_entity.id
_entity.type
_entity.pdbx_description
1 polymer ?
#
loop_
_entity_poly.entity_id
_entity_poly.type
_entity_poly.pdbx_seq_one_letter_code
_entity_poly.pdbx_strand_id
1 'polypeptide(L)'
;MKLRGVTRLLSVRKLSNESVVGVKDDNGVVRFSFGDSPCRKGDARVAAEEGKGMMVRKKKKSKKAKVNELRLYRLMAKKKMKSSNPEVRIRYKLEKAKRKEAWLIEKLRKFELPKAPAETHDPESLTEEEKFYLKRTGEKKKNYVPVGRRGVFGGVVLNMHLHWKKHETVKVVCKPCKPGQVHEIAEELVRLSRGIVIDIKPDNTIIFYRGKNYVQPDVMSPPDTLSKAKALEKYQYEQSLEHTSQFIEKLEKELEEYHEHLAQYNRGKNNASKDSTTLD
;
A
#
# COMPACT_ATOMS: atom_id res chain seq x y z
N MET A 1 9.78 -14.53 -19.11
CA MET A 1 10.53 -14.12 -17.91
C MET A 1 10.28 -12.64 -17.60
N LYS A 2 10.20 -12.29 -16.30
CA LYS A 2 10.01 -10.95 -15.69
C LYS A 2 8.55 -10.47 -15.51
N LEU A 3 7.91 -11.03 -14.48
CA LEU A 3 6.72 -10.47 -13.81
C LEU A 3 7.10 -9.13 -13.15
N ARG A 4 6.67 -8.01 -13.75
CA ARG A 4 6.83 -6.63 -13.25
C ARG A 4 5.44 -5.98 -13.08
N GLY A 5 4.56 -6.60 -12.29
CA GLY A 5 3.14 -6.24 -12.25
C GLY A 5 2.75 -5.17 -11.23
N VAL A 6 3.33 -5.17 -10.02
CA VAL A 6 2.86 -4.31 -8.92
C VAL A 6 3.91 -3.28 -8.51
N THR A 7 5.19 -3.67 -8.50
CA THR A 7 6.31 -2.73 -8.32
C THR A 7 6.41 -1.70 -9.44
N ARG A 8 5.87 -1.99 -10.64
CA ARG A 8 5.87 -1.01 -11.75
C ARG A 8 4.85 0.11 -11.54
N LEU A 9 3.69 -0.11 -10.92
CA LEU A 9 2.72 0.96 -10.67
C LEU A 9 3.20 1.94 -9.59
N LEU A 10 3.89 1.43 -8.57
CA LEU A 10 4.57 2.26 -7.55
C LEU A 10 5.85 2.92 -8.09
N SER A 11 6.56 2.30 -9.03
CA SER A 11 7.81 2.83 -9.61
C SER A 11 7.59 3.82 -10.76
N VAL A 12 6.60 3.58 -11.63
CA VAL A 12 6.25 4.47 -12.75
C VAL A 12 5.73 5.82 -12.27
N ARG A 13 5.08 5.87 -11.09
CA ARG A 13 4.69 7.14 -10.44
C ARG A 13 5.79 7.77 -9.57
N LYS A 14 6.88 7.05 -9.27
CA LYS A 14 8.04 7.59 -8.54
C LYS A 14 9.07 8.24 -9.46
N LEU A 15 9.08 7.91 -10.75
CA LEU A 15 10.08 8.40 -11.70
C LEU A 15 9.67 9.66 -12.47
N SER A 16 8.50 10.24 -12.21
CA SER A 16 8.07 11.51 -12.84
C SER A 16 8.13 12.73 -11.92
N ASN A 17 8.66 12.60 -10.69
CA ASN A 17 8.78 13.71 -9.74
C ASN A 17 10.22 13.93 -9.24
N GLU A 18 11.19 13.82 -10.13
CA GLU A 18 12.57 14.25 -9.86
C GLU A 18 12.89 15.48 -10.73
N SER A 19 12.25 16.60 -10.39
CA SER A 19 12.80 17.97 -10.46
C SER A 19 11.68 19.00 -10.30
N VAL A 20 11.93 19.96 -9.41
CA VAL A 20 11.25 21.26 -9.27
C VAL A 20 9.82 21.19 -8.73
N VAL A 21 9.69 21.21 -7.39
CA VAL A 21 8.74 22.09 -6.71
C VAL A 21 9.39 22.60 -5.42
N GLY A 22 10.27 23.59 -5.55
CA GLY A 22 10.49 24.54 -4.48
C GLY A 22 9.31 25.50 -4.47
N VAL A 23 8.36 25.30 -3.57
CA VAL A 23 7.33 26.30 -3.26
C VAL A 23 7.57 26.73 -1.82
N LYS A 24 8.32 27.84 -1.70
CA LYS A 24 8.13 28.76 -0.59
C LYS A 24 6.73 29.33 -0.75
N ASP A 25 5.93 29.28 0.30
CA ASP A 25 4.79 30.19 0.46
C ASP A 25 4.60 30.44 1.94
N ASP A 26 4.96 31.66 2.34
CA ASP A 26 4.41 32.35 3.49
C ASP A 26 2.90 32.55 3.28
N ASN A 27 2.12 32.45 4.36
CA ASN A 27 0.67 32.66 4.43
C ASN A 27 -0.24 31.62 3.72
N GLY A 28 -0.72 30.61 4.48
CA GLY A 28 -1.99 29.96 4.09
C GLY A 28 -2.26 28.49 4.46
N VAL A 29 -1.42 27.79 5.24
CA VAL A 29 -1.61 26.34 5.47
C VAL A 29 -2.46 26.00 6.70
N VAL A 30 -3.60 25.35 6.47
CA VAL A 30 -4.34 24.56 7.48
C VAL A 30 -3.71 23.17 7.57
N ARG A 31 -3.05 22.90 8.70
CA ARG A 31 -2.50 21.59 9.08
C ARG A 31 -3.48 20.89 10.02
N PHE A 32 -3.89 19.65 9.72
CA PHE A 32 -4.60 18.78 10.67
C PHE A 32 -3.64 17.71 11.16
N SER A 33 -3.27 17.78 12.44
CA SER A 33 -2.55 16.74 13.16
C SER A 33 -3.55 15.84 13.91
N PHE A 34 -3.38 14.53 13.80
CA PHE A 34 -4.04 13.52 14.61
C PHE A 34 -2.98 12.67 15.31
N GLY A 35 -3.12 12.53 16.63
CA GLY A 35 -2.29 11.70 17.48
C GLY A 35 -1.45 12.54 18.41
N ASP A 36 -1.83 12.56 19.69
CA ASP A 36 -0.96 12.04 20.75
C ASP A 36 -1.82 11.76 21.99
N SER A 37 -1.84 10.49 22.39
CA SER A 37 -2.33 10.04 23.70
C SER A 37 -1.11 9.74 24.59
N PRO A 38 -1.27 9.77 25.92
CA PRO A 38 -0.25 10.25 26.85
C PRO A 38 0.58 9.12 27.47
N CYS A 39 1.86 9.39 27.77
CA CYS A 39 2.65 8.55 28.68
C CYS A 39 3.58 9.37 29.59
N ARG A 40 3.23 9.30 30.89
CA ARG A 40 3.98 9.19 32.16
C ARG A 40 5.38 9.82 32.37
N LYS A 41 5.48 10.38 33.59
CA LYS A 41 6.63 10.97 34.31
C LYS A 41 7.90 10.10 34.39
N GLY A 42 9.05 10.78 34.46
CA GLY A 42 10.33 10.29 34.98
C GLY A 42 11.44 11.33 34.81
N ASP A 43 12.09 11.72 35.90
CA ASP A 43 12.99 12.88 36.08
C ASP A 43 14.38 12.77 35.41
N ALA A 44 14.97 13.92 35.03
CA ALA A 44 16.33 14.36 35.40
C ALA A 44 16.71 15.70 34.75
N ARG A 45 17.29 16.58 35.56
CA ARG A 45 17.72 17.95 35.26
C ARG A 45 19.10 17.96 34.60
N VAL A 46 19.31 18.74 33.54
CA VAL A 46 20.55 19.53 33.32
C VAL A 46 20.19 20.79 32.50
N ALA A 47 20.66 21.93 32.98
CA ALA A 47 20.43 23.26 32.43
C ALA A 47 21.27 23.53 31.17
N ALA A 48 20.68 24.23 30.19
CA ALA A 48 21.40 25.02 29.19
C ALA A 48 20.50 26.18 28.74
N GLU A 49 21.07 27.38 28.78
CA GLU A 49 20.42 28.66 28.60
C GLU A 49 20.08 29.01 27.14
N GLU A 50 18.96 29.72 27.04
CA GLU A 50 18.68 30.83 26.12
C GLU A 50 18.70 30.60 24.59
N GLY A 51 17.53 30.13 24.13
CA GLY A 51 16.95 30.54 22.85
C GLY A 51 15.43 30.56 22.99
N LYS A 52 14.83 31.69 23.40
CA LYS A 52 13.37 31.86 23.50
C LYS A 52 12.74 31.90 22.09
N GLY A 53 12.64 30.74 21.44
CA GLY A 53 11.76 30.54 20.31
C GLY A 53 10.32 30.63 20.80
N MET A 54 9.68 31.78 20.56
CA MET A 54 8.27 32.02 20.92
C MET A 54 7.40 31.02 20.16
N MET A 55 7.03 29.91 20.81
CA MET A 55 6.06 28.97 20.27
C MET A 55 4.72 29.70 20.13
N VAL A 56 4.40 30.17 18.92
CA VAL A 56 3.11 30.81 18.64
C VAL A 56 2.02 29.80 18.97
N ARG A 57 1.40 29.96 20.15
CA ARG A 57 0.22 29.19 20.56
C ARG A 57 -0.89 29.54 19.57
N LYS A 58 -1.09 28.71 18.55
CA LYS A 58 -2.21 28.85 17.62
C LYS A 58 -3.51 28.86 18.43
N LYS A 59 -4.14 30.04 18.56
CA LYS A 59 -5.45 30.18 19.21
C LYS A 59 -6.42 29.23 18.51
N LYS A 60 -6.97 28.27 19.25
CA LYS A 60 -7.99 27.36 18.72
C LYS A 60 -9.20 28.20 18.32
N LYS A 61 -9.64 28.10 17.05
CA LYS A 61 -10.83 28.81 16.56
C LYS A 61 -12.03 28.47 17.45
N SER A 62 -12.91 29.44 17.67
CA SER A 62 -14.20 29.20 18.36
C SER A 62 -15.00 28.10 17.63
N LYS A 63 -15.78 27.31 18.39
CA LYS A 63 -16.65 26.25 17.84
C LYS A 63 -17.52 26.79 16.69
N LYS A 64 -18.08 28.00 16.85
CA LYS A 64 -18.92 28.67 15.84
C LYS A 64 -18.12 29.03 14.57
N ALA A 65 -16.90 29.54 14.73
CA ALA A 65 -16.02 29.86 13.61
C ALA A 65 -15.63 28.61 12.81
N LYS A 66 -15.35 27.49 13.49
CA LYS A 66 -15.03 26.20 12.84
C LYS A 66 -16.22 25.64 12.07
N VAL A 67 -17.44 25.77 12.59
CA VAL A 67 -18.66 25.35 11.88
C VAL A 67 -18.88 26.20 10.62
N ASN A 68 -18.70 27.52 10.70
CA ASN A 68 -18.84 28.41 9.54
C ASN A 68 -17.80 28.09 8.44
N GLU A 69 -16.57 27.80 8.83
CA GLU A 69 -15.50 27.38 7.92
C GLU A 69 -15.86 26.06 7.19
N LEU A 70 -16.35 25.06 7.92
CA LEU A 70 -16.82 23.80 7.32
C LEU A 70 -18.02 24.03 6.38
N ARG A 71 -18.93 24.95 6.73
CA ARG A 71 -20.06 25.33 5.88
C ARG A 71 -19.58 25.96 4.56
N LEU A 72 -18.58 26.83 4.61
CA LEU A 72 -17.98 27.43 3.41
C LEU A 72 -17.35 26.38 2.51
N TYR A 73 -16.54 25.45 3.06
CA TYR A 73 -15.95 24.37 2.28
C TYR A 73 -17.01 23.47 1.62
N ARG A 74 -18.11 23.16 2.33
CA ARG A 74 -19.24 22.42 1.76
C ARG A 74 -19.90 23.17 0.61
N LEU A 75 -20.07 24.49 0.72
CA LEU A 75 -20.67 25.32 -0.32
C LEU A 75 -19.77 25.38 -1.57
N MET A 76 -18.47 25.60 -1.39
CA MET A 76 -17.50 25.58 -2.49
C MET A 76 -17.44 24.22 -3.18
N ALA A 77 -17.47 23.12 -2.41
CA ALA A 77 -17.56 21.76 -2.93
C ALA A 77 -18.82 21.55 -3.78
N LYS A 78 -19.98 22.01 -3.31
CA LYS A 78 -21.24 21.95 -4.07
C LYS A 78 -21.15 22.77 -5.36
N LYS A 79 -20.56 23.97 -5.32
CA LYS A 79 -20.36 24.83 -6.50
C LYS A 79 -19.47 24.16 -7.56
N LYS A 80 -18.35 23.55 -7.14
CA LYS A 80 -17.45 22.78 -8.03
C LYS A 80 -18.10 21.52 -8.59
N MET A 81 -19.03 20.89 -7.87
CA MET A 81 -19.74 19.71 -8.35
C MET A 81 -20.90 20.05 -9.30
N LYS A 82 -21.60 21.16 -9.07
CA LYS A 82 -22.69 21.67 -9.92
C LYS A 82 -22.19 22.64 -11.00
N SER A 83 -20.88 22.68 -11.28
CA SER A 83 -20.34 23.54 -12.33
C SER A 83 -20.83 23.07 -13.70
N SER A 84 -21.18 24.02 -14.57
CA SER A 84 -21.56 23.73 -15.95
C SER A 84 -20.39 23.13 -16.74
N ASN A 85 -19.17 23.62 -16.48
CA ASN A 85 -17.97 23.11 -17.13
C ASN A 85 -17.61 21.71 -16.56
N PRO A 86 -17.56 20.65 -17.40
CA PRO A 86 -17.24 19.29 -16.98
C PRO A 86 -15.78 19.13 -16.54
N GLU A 87 -14.83 19.88 -17.10
CA GLU A 87 -13.41 19.84 -16.74
C GLU A 87 -13.19 20.20 -15.27
N VAL A 88 -13.85 21.26 -14.80
CA VAL A 88 -13.80 21.71 -13.40
C VAL A 88 -14.33 20.62 -12.47
N ARG A 89 -15.38 19.92 -12.91
CA ARG A 89 -16.02 18.83 -12.17
C ARG A 89 -15.09 17.62 -12.06
N ILE A 90 -14.49 17.20 -13.17
CA ILE A 90 -13.56 16.05 -13.24
C ILE A 90 -12.30 16.34 -12.42
N ARG A 91 -11.66 17.50 -12.61
CA ARG A 91 -10.48 17.93 -11.84
C ARG A 91 -10.73 17.94 -10.34
N TYR A 92 -11.89 18.41 -9.91
CA TYR A 92 -12.24 18.40 -8.49
C TYR A 92 -12.40 16.98 -7.93
N LYS A 93 -13.01 16.05 -8.67
CA LYS A 93 -13.08 14.62 -8.26
C LYS A 93 -11.69 14.01 -8.17
N LEU A 94 -10.84 14.32 -9.15
CA LEU A 94 -9.48 13.81 -9.27
C LEU A 94 -8.61 14.30 -8.09
N GLU A 95 -8.65 15.60 -7.77
CA GLU A 95 -7.96 16.17 -6.60
C GLU A 95 -8.37 15.46 -5.29
N LYS A 96 -9.67 15.22 -5.11
CA LYS A 96 -10.21 14.53 -3.93
C LYS A 96 -9.75 13.06 -3.87
N ALA A 97 -9.72 12.38 -5.02
CA ALA A 97 -9.27 11.00 -5.11
C ALA A 97 -7.77 10.87 -4.82
N LYS A 98 -6.92 11.73 -5.42
CA LYS A 98 -5.48 11.77 -5.16
C LYS A 98 -5.15 12.07 -3.70
N ARG A 99 -5.91 12.97 -3.05
CA ARG A 99 -5.78 13.22 -1.61
C ARG A 99 -6.11 12.00 -0.77
N LYS A 100 -7.16 11.26 -1.13
CA LYS A 100 -7.53 10.01 -0.45
C LYS A 100 -6.48 8.91 -0.66
N GLU A 101 -5.96 8.79 -1.87
CA GLU A 101 -4.88 7.86 -2.22
C GLU A 101 -3.62 8.13 -1.37
N ALA A 102 -3.17 9.39 -1.30
CA ALA A 102 -2.03 9.78 -0.46
C ALA A 102 -2.24 9.44 1.02
N TRP A 103 -3.45 9.68 1.55
CA TRP A 103 -3.80 9.33 2.93
C TRP A 103 -3.78 7.81 3.16
N LEU A 104 -4.28 7.00 2.21
CA LEU A 104 -4.23 5.54 2.29
C LEU A 104 -2.80 5.02 2.26
N ILE A 105 -1.94 5.59 1.41
CA ILE A 105 -0.51 5.26 1.35
C ILE A 105 0.16 5.58 2.69
N GLU A 106 -0.11 6.75 3.28
CA GLU A 106 0.43 7.11 4.60
C GLU A 106 0.00 6.14 5.69
N LYS A 107 -1.25 5.67 5.65
CA LYS A 107 -1.73 4.63 6.57
C LYS A 107 -1.02 3.31 6.36
N LEU A 108 -0.84 2.86 5.11
CA LEU A 108 -0.16 1.61 4.79
C LEU A 108 1.31 1.60 5.21
N ARG A 109 2.02 2.73 5.07
CA ARG A 109 3.40 2.87 5.56
C ARG A 109 3.57 2.57 7.04
N LYS A 110 2.53 2.76 7.87
CA LYS A 110 2.58 2.44 9.32
C LYS A 110 2.57 0.95 9.60
N PHE A 111 2.16 0.13 8.64
CA PHE A 111 2.15 -1.33 8.73
C PHE A 111 3.41 -1.96 8.12
N GLU A 112 4.23 -1.19 7.40
CA GLU A 112 5.53 -1.65 6.94
C GLU A 112 6.48 -1.69 8.14
N LEU A 113 6.63 -2.88 8.72
CA LEU A 113 7.65 -3.12 9.73
C LEU A 113 9.03 -3.11 9.05
N PRO A 114 10.06 -2.49 9.67
CA PRO A 114 11.42 -2.59 9.17
C PRO A 114 11.77 -4.06 8.94
N LYS A 115 12.05 -4.41 7.70
CA LYS A 115 12.53 -5.76 7.39
C LYS A 115 13.92 -5.84 7.99
N ALA A 116 14.08 -6.61 9.08
CA ALA A 116 15.40 -6.98 9.54
C ALA A 116 16.19 -7.55 8.34
N PRO A 117 17.50 -7.23 8.23
CA PRO A 117 18.31 -7.78 7.15
C PRO A 117 18.12 -9.29 7.14
N ALA A 118 17.87 -9.86 5.96
CA ALA A 118 17.79 -11.30 5.82
C ALA A 118 19.14 -11.85 6.27
N GLU A 119 19.20 -12.44 7.46
CA GLU A 119 20.35 -13.23 7.86
C GLU A 119 20.56 -14.26 6.77
N THR A 120 21.79 -14.32 6.25
CA THR A 120 22.21 -15.28 5.24
C THR A 120 22.09 -16.67 5.84
N HIS A 121 20.89 -17.23 5.79
CA HIS A 121 20.70 -18.62 6.11
C HIS A 121 21.37 -19.39 4.98
N ASP A 122 22.36 -20.20 5.34
CA ASP A 122 23.03 -21.09 4.39
C ASP A 122 21.95 -21.87 3.64
N PRO A 123 21.80 -21.69 2.32
CA PRO A 123 21.00 -22.62 1.56
C PRO A 123 21.76 -23.95 1.66
N GLU A 124 21.40 -24.80 2.63
CA GLU A 124 21.65 -26.22 2.52
C GLU A 124 21.16 -26.57 1.12
N SER A 125 22.09 -26.78 0.19
CA SER A 125 21.77 -26.92 -1.22
C SER A 125 21.08 -28.25 -1.36
N LEU A 126 19.75 -28.26 -1.24
CA LEU A 126 18.95 -29.45 -1.46
C LEU A 126 19.25 -29.92 -2.88
N THR A 127 19.65 -31.19 -3.00
CA THR A 127 19.88 -31.78 -4.31
C THR A 127 18.55 -31.87 -5.07
N GLU A 128 18.62 -32.01 -6.39
CA GLU A 128 17.39 -32.09 -7.20
C GLU A 128 16.56 -33.33 -6.85
N GLU A 129 17.22 -34.43 -6.48
CA GLU A 129 16.59 -35.67 -6.04
C GLU A 129 15.84 -35.47 -4.71
N GLU A 130 16.46 -34.78 -3.75
CA GLU A 130 15.83 -34.44 -2.47
C GLU A 130 14.60 -33.54 -2.67
N LYS A 131 14.70 -32.53 -3.53
CA LYS A 131 13.56 -31.66 -3.88
C LYS A 131 12.43 -32.45 -4.51
N PHE A 132 12.73 -33.37 -5.42
CA PHE A 132 11.73 -34.22 -6.07
C PHE A 132 11.04 -35.16 -5.06
N TYR A 133 11.82 -35.78 -4.16
CA TYR A 133 11.27 -36.61 -3.09
C TYR A 133 10.36 -35.81 -2.15
N LEU A 134 10.80 -34.64 -1.69
CA LEU A 134 10.04 -33.77 -0.79
C LEU A 134 8.79 -33.21 -1.48
N LYS A 135 8.84 -32.93 -2.77
CA LYS A 135 7.67 -32.54 -3.57
C LYS A 135 6.62 -33.64 -3.57
N ARG A 136 7.01 -34.88 -3.87
CA ARG A 136 6.09 -36.04 -3.89
C ARG A 136 5.53 -36.35 -2.51
N THR A 137 6.38 -36.30 -1.48
CA THR A 137 5.99 -36.54 -0.08
C THR A 137 5.08 -35.43 0.44
N GLY A 138 5.44 -34.17 0.17
CA GLY A 138 4.66 -32.99 0.51
C GLY A 138 3.28 -33.05 -0.12
N GLU A 139 3.17 -33.45 -1.40
CA GLU A 139 1.89 -33.60 -2.09
C GLU A 139 0.98 -34.68 -1.50
N LYS A 140 1.53 -35.82 -1.06
CA LYS A 140 0.73 -36.89 -0.44
C LYS A 140 0.19 -36.51 0.94
N LYS A 141 0.92 -35.70 1.71
CA LYS A 141 0.52 -35.35 3.08
C LYS A 141 -0.71 -34.42 3.09
N LYS A 142 -1.54 -34.55 4.12
CA LYS A 142 -2.78 -33.77 4.31
C LYS A 142 -2.62 -32.55 5.22
N ASN A 143 -1.42 -32.27 5.70
CA ASN A 143 -1.17 -31.13 6.59
C ASN A 143 -1.07 -29.83 5.78
N TYR A 144 -1.97 -28.89 6.07
CA TYR A 144 -2.02 -27.61 5.39
C TYR A 144 -2.31 -26.45 6.34
N VAL A 145 -1.77 -25.29 5.99
CA VAL A 145 -1.99 -24.01 6.65
C VAL A 145 -2.76 -23.10 5.69
N PRO A 146 -4.01 -22.72 6.00
CA PRO A 146 -4.77 -21.82 5.16
C PRO A 146 -4.32 -20.36 5.35
N VAL A 147 -4.00 -19.69 4.25
CA VAL A 147 -3.73 -18.25 4.19
C VAL A 147 -4.88 -17.59 3.44
N GLY A 148 -5.63 -16.74 4.16
CA GLY A 148 -6.78 -16.02 3.62
C GLY A 148 -6.45 -14.59 3.19
N ARG A 149 -7.49 -13.75 3.07
CA ARG A 149 -7.40 -12.32 2.74
C ARG A 149 -6.43 -11.50 3.59
N ARG A 150 -6.15 -11.96 4.82
CA ARG A 150 -5.26 -11.26 5.76
C ARG A 150 -3.77 -11.40 5.38
N GLY A 151 -3.45 -12.29 4.45
CA GLY A 151 -2.06 -12.60 4.11
C GLY A 151 -1.31 -13.27 5.25
N VAL A 152 0.00 -13.04 5.28
CA VAL A 152 0.92 -13.59 6.29
C VAL A 152 0.83 -12.76 7.57
N PHE A 153 0.63 -13.44 8.70
CA PHE A 153 0.67 -12.84 10.04
C PHE A 153 1.23 -13.87 11.02
N GLY A 154 1.57 -13.47 12.24
CA GLY A 154 2.29 -14.32 13.19
C GLY A 154 1.62 -15.68 13.46
N GLY A 155 0.29 -15.75 13.43
CA GLY A 155 -0.45 -17.00 13.60
C GLY A 155 -0.27 -18.01 12.45
N VAL A 156 0.03 -17.56 11.23
CA VAL A 156 0.34 -18.45 10.09
C VAL A 156 1.69 -19.12 10.33
N VAL A 157 2.70 -18.33 10.71
CA VAL A 157 4.07 -18.81 10.98
C VAL A 157 4.08 -19.76 12.18
N LEU A 158 3.39 -19.39 13.27
CA LEU A 158 3.15 -20.27 14.41
C LEU A 158 2.55 -21.62 13.98
N ASN A 159 1.53 -21.60 13.12
CA ASN A 159 0.90 -22.83 12.66
C ASN A 159 1.84 -23.69 11.79
N MET A 160 2.72 -23.06 11.00
CA MET A 160 3.78 -23.77 10.27
C MET A 160 4.74 -24.49 11.22
N HIS A 161 5.25 -23.79 12.25
CA HIS A 161 6.14 -24.39 13.25
C HIS A 161 5.49 -25.54 14.03
N LEU A 162 4.18 -25.43 14.33
CA LEU A 162 3.42 -26.50 14.97
C LEU A 162 3.34 -27.76 14.08
N HIS A 163 3.14 -27.61 12.77
CA HIS A 163 3.19 -28.73 11.84
C HIS A 163 4.60 -29.31 11.73
N TRP A 164 5.63 -28.47 11.75
CA TRP A 164 7.02 -28.90 11.64
C TRP A 164 7.56 -29.71 12.82
N LYS A 165 6.88 -29.63 13.98
CA LYS A 165 7.16 -30.49 15.13
C LYS A 165 6.99 -31.98 14.82
N LYS A 166 6.01 -32.34 13.97
CA LYS A 166 5.67 -33.73 13.64
C LYS A 166 5.94 -34.10 12.19
N HIS A 167 6.03 -33.11 11.30
CA HIS A 167 6.12 -33.33 9.86
C HIS A 167 7.21 -32.48 9.23
N GLU A 168 8.01 -33.08 8.36
CA GLU A 168 9.10 -32.37 7.69
C GLU A 168 8.63 -31.30 6.69
N THR A 169 7.48 -31.53 6.07
CA THR A 169 6.90 -30.67 5.02
C THR A 169 5.55 -30.17 5.44
N VAL A 170 5.14 -28.98 4.98
CA VAL A 170 3.83 -28.37 5.21
C VAL A 170 3.30 -27.73 3.93
N LYS A 171 2.00 -27.85 3.67
CA LYS A 171 1.35 -27.13 2.56
C LYS A 171 0.80 -25.79 3.05
N VAL A 172 0.98 -24.73 2.29
CA VAL A 172 0.36 -23.44 2.56
C VAL A 172 -0.59 -23.13 1.42
N VAL A 173 -1.89 -23.05 1.72
CA VAL A 173 -2.95 -22.84 0.72
C VAL A 173 -3.39 -21.39 0.78
N CYS A 174 -3.09 -20.62 -0.26
CA CYS A 174 -3.39 -19.19 -0.33
C CYS A 174 -4.68 -18.94 -1.12
N LYS A 175 -5.82 -18.75 -0.44
CA LYS A 175 -7.12 -18.48 -1.09
C LYS A 175 -7.92 -17.43 -0.31
N PRO A 176 -8.41 -16.33 -0.92
CA PRO A 176 -8.17 -15.86 -2.29
C PRO A 176 -6.81 -15.17 -2.44
N CYS A 177 -6.13 -15.39 -3.58
CA CYS A 177 -4.83 -14.78 -3.89
C CYS A 177 -4.83 -14.27 -5.33
N LYS A 178 -4.18 -13.12 -5.57
CA LYS A 178 -3.98 -12.59 -6.92
C LYS A 178 -2.83 -13.36 -7.61
N PRO A 179 -2.84 -13.48 -8.95
CA PRO A 179 -1.70 -14.04 -9.66
C PRO A 179 -0.45 -13.20 -9.36
N GLY A 180 0.64 -13.86 -8.97
CA GLY A 180 1.90 -13.21 -8.57
C GLY A 180 2.05 -12.98 -7.06
N GLN A 181 0.95 -12.73 -6.34
CA GLN A 181 0.99 -12.49 -4.88
C GLN A 181 1.43 -13.73 -4.10
N VAL A 182 1.24 -14.94 -4.65
CA VAL A 182 1.72 -16.20 -4.07
C VAL A 182 3.24 -16.19 -3.90
N HIS A 183 3.99 -15.59 -4.84
CA HIS A 183 5.46 -15.51 -4.74
C HIS A 183 5.89 -14.54 -3.64
N GLU A 184 5.21 -13.40 -3.49
CA GLU A 184 5.48 -12.44 -2.41
C GLU A 184 5.18 -13.05 -1.03
N ILE A 185 4.07 -13.78 -0.92
CA ILE A 185 3.72 -14.54 0.29
C ILE A 185 4.78 -15.61 0.57
N ALA A 186 5.26 -16.31 -0.46
CA ALA A 186 6.29 -17.32 -0.31
C ALA A 186 7.59 -16.71 0.24
N GLU A 187 8.05 -15.60 -0.34
CA GLU A 187 9.24 -14.87 0.11
C GLU A 187 9.10 -14.36 1.55
N GLU A 188 7.95 -13.80 1.90
CA GLU A 188 7.68 -13.32 3.27
C GLU A 188 7.66 -14.48 4.27
N LEU A 189 7.06 -15.62 3.91
CA LEU A 189 7.07 -16.81 4.75
C LEU A 189 8.47 -17.42 4.91
N VAL A 190 9.28 -17.48 3.86
CA VAL A 190 10.69 -17.91 3.97
C VAL A 190 11.42 -17.04 4.99
N ARG A 191 11.29 -15.71 4.87
CA ARG A 191 11.93 -14.76 5.77
C ARG A 191 11.50 -14.94 7.23
N LEU A 192 10.21 -15.16 7.47
CA LEU A 192 9.66 -15.24 8.84
C LEU A 192 9.83 -16.61 9.49
N SER A 193 9.64 -17.68 8.73
CA SER A 193 9.62 -19.05 9.24
C SER A 193 10.96 -19.78 9.10
N ARG A 194 11.90 -19.22 8.32
CA ARG A 194 13.16 -19.86 7.92
C ARG A 194 12.99 -21.18 7.17
N GLY A 195 11.78 -21.45 6.67
CA GLY A 195 11.49 -22.62 5.85
C GLY A 195 11.98 -22.45 4.41
N ILE A 196 12.22 -23.57 3.73
CA ILE A 196 12.65 -23.65 2.34
C ILE A 196 11.43 -23.91 1.45
N VAL A 197 11.26 -23.11 0.39
CA VAL A 197 10.23 -23.36 -0.63
C VAL A 197 10.69 -24.50 -1.54
N ILE A 198 9.89 -25.55 -1.64
CA ILE A 198 10.17 -26.69 -2.52
C ILE A 198 9.49 -26.48 -3.88
N ASP A 199 8.20 -26.17 -3.86
CA ASP A 199 7.38 -26.06 -5.07
C ASP A 199 6.22 -25.09 -4.88
N ILE A 200 5.88 -24.35 -5.93
CA ILE A 200 4.72 -23.45 -5.98
C ILE A 200 3.78 -23.97 -7.06
N LYS A 201 2.62 -24.46 -6.63
CA LYS A 201 1.60 -25.01 -7.53
C LYS A 201 0.69 -23.92 -8.10
N PRO A 202 0.15 -24.13 -9.31
CA PRO A 202 -0.81 -23.20 -9.93
C PRO A 202 -2.09 -23.00 -9.09
N ASP A 203 -2.44 -23.97 -8.23
CA ASP A 203 -3.59 -23.89 -7.32
C ASP A 203 -3.36 -22.97 -6.10
N ASN A 204 -2.42 -22.03 -6.18
CA ASN A 204 -1.99 -21.14 -5.11
C ASN A 204 -1.56 -21.89 -3.84
N THR A 205 -0.97 -23.08 -4.02
CA THR A 205 -0.50 -23.92 -2.93
C THR A 205 1.02 -23.97 -2.95
N ILE A 206 1.64 -23.64 -1.83
CA ILE A 206 3.10 -23.64 -1.66
C ILE A 206 3.47 -24.83 -0.77
N ILE A 207 4.48 -25.60 -1.18
CA ILE A 207 5.05 -26.67 -0.35
C ILE A 207 6.31 -26.14 0.31
N PHE A 208 6.29 -26.11 1.64
CA PHE A 208 7.43 -25.72 2.45
C PHE A 208 8.07 -26.92 3.12
N TYR A 209 9.39 -26.88 3.23
CA TYR A 209 10.22 -27.79 4.00
C TYR A 209 10.88 -27.04 5.14
N ARG A 210 10.99 -27.66 6.31
CA ARG A 210 11.51 -27.00 7.52
C ARG A 210 13.04 -26.82 7.52
N GLY A 211 13.79 -27.66 6.81
CA GLY A 211 15.26 -27.79 6.91
C GLY A 211 15.71 -29.08 7.62
N LYS A 212 16.95 -29.54 7.36
CA LYS A 212 17.49 -30.75 8.02
C LYS A 212 17.73 -30.50 9.52
N ASN A 213 18.23 -29.30 9.83
CA ASN A 213 18.59 -28.85 11.17
C ASN A 213 17.49 -28.04 11.89
N TYR A 214 16.22 -28.43 11.70
CA TYR A 214 15.12 -27.70 12.32
C TYR A 214 15.15 -27.80 13.85
N VAL A 215 15.36 -26.67 14.51
CA VAL A 215 15.18 -26.50 15.95
C VAL A 215 13.91 -25.68 16.17
N GLN A 216 13.06 -26.15 17.07
CA GLN A 216 11.86 -25.43 17.45
C GLN A 216 12.25 -24.08 18.07
N PRO A 217 11.84 -22.94 17.49
CA PRO A 217 12.14 -21.64 18.07
C PRO A 217 11.41 -21.46 19.40
N ASP A 218 12.07 -20.81 20.36
CA ASP A 218 11.47 -20.48 21.67
C ASP A 218 10.28 -19.52 21.49
N VAL A 219 10.45 -18.52 20.64
CA VAL A 219 9.37 -17.63 20.18
C VAL A 219 8.82 -18.13 18.84
N MET A 220 7.70 -18.84 18.90
CA MET A 220 7.04 -19.44 17.73
C MET A 220 6.48 -18.43 16.69
N SER A 221 6.14 -17.23 17.15
CA SER A 221 5.62 -16.17 16.29
C SER A 221 6.63 -15.03 16.29
N PRO A 222 7.37 -14.80 15.20
CA PRO A 222 8.36 -13.74 15.15
C PRO A 222 7.75 -12.37 15.48
N PRO A 223 8.46 -11.50 16.24
CA PRO A 223 7.98 -10.17 16.58
C PRO A 223 7.85 -9.25 15.35
N ASP A 224 8.54 -9.59 14.26
CA ASP A 224 8.51 -8.91 12.96
C ASP A 224 7.19 -9.09 12.19
N THR A 225 6.20 -9.77 12.79
CA THR A 225 4.90 -10.05 12.16
C THR A 225 3.79 -9.13 12.68
N LEU A 226 2.84 -8.81 11.79
CA LEU A 226 1.64 -8.10 12.20
C LEU A 226 0.73 -9.00 13.05
N SER A 227 0.03 -8.40 14.00
CA SER A 227 -1.09 -9.06 14.70
C SER A 227 -2.24 -9.36 13.73
N LYS A 228 -3.07 -10.37 14.06
CA LYS A 228 -4.23 -10.79 13.24
C LYS A 228 -5.19 -9.64 12.88
N ALA A 229 -5.43 -8.72 13.80
CA ALA A 229 -6.30 -7.56 13.59
C ALA A 229 -5.66 -6.54 12.65
N LYS A 230 -4.40 -6.16 12.89
CA LYS A 230 -3.64 -5.24 12.04
C LYS A 230 -3.46 -5.77 10.61
N ALA A 231 -3.27 -7.07 10.44
CA ALA A 231 -3.19 -7.70 9.11
C ALA A 231 -4.50 -7.56 8.32
N LEU A 232 -5.65 -7.68 8.98
CA LEU A 232 -6.95 -7.43 8.34
C LEU A 232 -7.13 -5.96 7.96
N GLU A 233 -6.71 -5.05 8.83
CA GLU A 233 -6.78 -3.60 8.59
C GLU A 233 -5.89 -3.18 7.40
N LYS A 234 -4.67 -3.71 7.32
CA LYS A 234 -3.77 -3.54 6.16
C LYS A 234 -4.47 -3.94 4.86
N TYR A 235 -5.08 -5.13 4.83
CA TYR A 235 -5.83 -5.61 3.66
C TYR A 235 -6.98 -4.66 3.27
N GLN A 236 -7.74 -4.14 4.25
CA GLN A 236 -8.82 -3.19 3.96
C GLN A 236 -8.32 -1.88 3.33
N TYR A 237 -7.16 -1.40 3.79
CA TYR A 237 -6.52 -0.22 3.21
C TYR A 237 -5.99 -0.48 1.79
N GLU A 238 -5.37 -1.64 1.55
CA GLU A 238 -4.93 -2.05 0.20
C GLU A 238 -6.11 -2.13 -0.77
N GLN A 239 -7.20 -2.79 -0.38
CA GLN A 239 -8.41 -2.86 -1.21
C GLN A 239 -9.01 -1.47 -1.47
N SER A 240 -9.01 -0.60 -0.46
CA SER A 240 -9.46 0.78 -0.62
C SER A 240 -8.55 1.56 -1.58
N LEU A 241 -7.24 1.33 -1.53
CA LEU A 241 -6.24 1.97 -2.38
C LEU A 241 -6.43 1.55 -3.85
N GLU A 242 -6.59 0.25 -4.09
CA GLU A 242 -6.84 -0.31 -5.43
C GLU A 242 -8.09 0.31 -6.06
N HIS A 243 -9.21 0.35 -5.31
CA HIS A 243 -10.43 0.97 -5.80
C HIS A 243 -10.24 2.48 -6.08
N THR A 244 -9.48 3.20 -5.24
CA THR A 244 -9.18 4.61 -5.51
C THR A 244 -8.28 4.81 -6.72
N SER A 245 -7.30 3.94 -6.98
CA SER A 245 -6.45 4.04 -8.18
C SER A 245 -7.27 3.80 -9.44
N GLN A 246 -8.10 2.75 -9.46
CA GLN A 246 -9.01 2.49 -10.58
C GLN A 246 -9.96 3.66 -10.83
N PHE A 247 -10.42 4.33 -9.77
CA PHE A 247 -11.25 5.51 -9.88
C PHE A 247 -10.50 6.71 -10.46
N ILE A 248 -9.23 6.92 -10.07
CA ILE A 248 -8.37 7.96 -10.64
C ILE A 248 -8.14 7.71 -12.12
N GLU A 249 -7.81 6.48 -12.51
CA GLU A 249 -7.59 6.10 -13.92
C GLU A 249 -8.83 6.37 -14.78
N LYS A 250 -10.03 6.09 -14.27
CA LYS A 250 -11.28 6.43 -14.98
C LYS A 250 -11.46 7.94 -15.15
N LEU A 251 -11.13 8.74 -14.14
CA LEU A 251 -11.25 10.20 -14.22
C LEU A 251 -10.19 10.83 -15.13
N GLU A 252 -8.99 10.27 -15.18
CA GLU A 252 -7.92 10.71 -16.08
C GLU A 252 -8.32 10.46 -17.54
N LYS A 253 -8.89 9.28 -17.85
CA LYS A 253 -9.46 9.00 -19.18
C LYS A 253 -10.62 9.92 -19.55
N GLU A 254 -11.57 10.15 -18.63
CA GLU A 254 -12.70 11.08 -18.87
C GLU A 254 -12.19 12.51 -19.17
N LEU A 255 -11.08 12.92 -18.54
CA LEU A 255 -10.46 14.21 -18.77
C LEU A 255 -9.74 14.28 -20.13
N GLU A 256 -9.05 13.23 -20.52
CA GLU A 256 -8.40 13.09 -21.84
C GLU A 256 -9.43 13.14 -22.97
N GLU A 257 -10.48 12.32 -22.89
CA GLU A 257 -11.58 12.28 -23.87
C GLU A 257 -12.26 13.65 -24.02
N TYR A 258 -12.43 14.39 -22.92
CA TYR A 258 -12.96 15.74 -22.96
C TYR A 258 -12.04 16.72 -23.70
N HIS A 259 -10.73 16.65 -23.47
CA HIS A 259 -9.77 17.50 -24.17
C HIS A 259 -9.69 17.17 -25.66
N GLU A 260 -9.76 15.89 -26.02
CA GLU A 260 -9.83 15.46 -27.42
C GLU A 260 -11.07 16.01 -28.13
N HIS A 261 -12.24 15.91 -27.48
CA HIS A 261 -13.48 16.46 -28.03
C HIS A 261 -13.39 17.99 -28.24
N LEU A 262 -12.83 18.72 -27.27
CA LEU A 262 -12.59 20.16 -27.43
C LEU A 262 -11.63 20.47 -28.58
N ALA A 263 -10.57 19.68 -28.74
CA ALA A 263 -9.61 19.85 -29.83
C ALA A 263 -10.26 19.61 -31.21
N GLN A 264 -11.10 18.57 -31.34
CA GLN A 264 -11.86 18.29 -32.55
C GLN A 264 -12.86 19.41 -32.87
N TYR A 265 -13.61 19.89 -31.87
CA TYR A 265 -14.55 21.00 -32.03
C TYR A 265 -13.85 22.28 -32.50
N ASN A 266 -12.71 22.62 -31.91
CA ASN A 266 -11.93 23.79 -32.30
C ASN A 266 -11.33 23.66 -33.71
N ARG A 267 -10.88 22.47 -34.12
CA ARG A 267 -10.42 22.20 -35.50
C ARG A 267 -11.55 22.41 -36.51
N GLY A 268 -12.74 21.87 -36.24
CA GLY A 268 -13.91 22.06 -37.11
C GLY A 268 -14.30 23.54 -37.26
N LYS A 269 -14.30 24.29 -36.16
CA LYS A 269 -14.58 25.73 -36.17
C LYS A 269 -13.55 26.53 -36.98
N ASN A 270 -12.26 26.21 -36.83
CA ASN A 270 -11.18 26.90 -37.54
C ASN A 270 -11.17 26.60 -39.05
N ASN A 271 -11.62 25.42 -39.47
CA ASN A 271 -11.73 25.08 -40.89
C ASN A 271 -12.92 25.80 -41.53
N ALA A 272 -14.09 25.85 -40.87
CA ALA A 272 -15.25 26.59 -41.36
C ALA A 272 -15.01 28.12 -41.51
N SER A 273 -14.18 28.71 -40.65
CA SER A 273 -13.78 30.12 -40.79
C SER A 273 -12.79 30.37 -41.93
N LYS A 274 -12.01 29.36 -42.36
CA LYS A 274 -11.10 29.50 -43.48
C LYS A 274 -11.83 29.41 -44.81
N ASP A 275 -12.75 28.47 -44.94
CA ASP A 275 -13.53 28.27 -46.17
C ASP A 275 -14.41 29.49 -46.52
N SER A 276 -14.87 30.24 -45.50
CA SER A 276 -15.60 31.50 -45.67
C SER A 276 -14.73 32.72 -46.04
N THR A 277 -13.41 32.65 -45.85
CA THR A 277 -12.49 33.76 -46.19
C THR A 277 -11.87 33.59 -47.59
N THR A 278 -11.98 32.40 -48.19
CA THR A 278 -11.47 32.08 -49.55
C THR A 278 -12.49 32.30 -50.68
N LEU A 279 -13.70 32.78 -50.36
CA LEU A 279 -14.79 33.00 -51.33
C LEU A 279 -15.06 34.48 -51.66
N ASP A 280 -14.20 35.39 -51.18
CA ASP A 280 -14.16 36.82 -51.55
C ASP A 280 -12.85 37.11 -52.32
#